data_AF-A0A961GMS6-F1
#
_entry.id   AF-A0A961GMS6-F1
#
_cell.length_a   1.000
_cell.length_b   1.000
_cell.length_c   1.000
_cell.angle_alpha   90.00
_cell.angle_beta   90.00
_cell.angle_gamma   90.00
#
_symmetry.space_group_name_H-M   'P 1'
#
loop_
_entity.id
_entity.type
_entity.pdbx_description
1 polymer ?
#
loop_
_entity_poly.entity_id
_entity_poly.type
_entity_poly.pdbx_seq_one_letter_code
_entity_poly.pdbx_strand_id
1 'polypeptide(L)'
;MKPTRLALAAGMSVLALGAAACSSSSETSTGGTTGGSGDESDLTIGFLYVGPKDDYGYNQAAYEGSQAVQAAFPNAKILQA
;
A
#
# COMPACT_ATOMS: atom_id res chain seq x y z
N MET A 1 13.84 33.22 -35.57
CA MET A 1 14.79 32.09 -35.50
C MET A 1 16.09 32.57 -34.88
N LYS A 2 16.61 31.81 -33.88
CA LYS A 2 17.84 31.97 -33.05
C LYS A 2 17.80 33.09 -31.98
N PRO A 3 18.54 32.99 -30.85
CA PRO A 3 19.44 31.92 -30.36
C PRO A 3 19.04 31.37 -28.95
N THR A 4 19.15 30.06 -28.68
CA THR A 4 20.34 29.36 -28.11
C THR A 4 20.58 29.62 -26.61
N ARG A 5 20.13 28.65 -25.81
CA ARG A 5 20.70 28.09 -24.56
C ARG A 5 21.66 28.99 -23.77
N LEU A 6 21.20 29.44 -22.61
CA LEU A 6 22.06 29.76 -21.47
C LEU A 6 21.84 28.71 -20.39
N ALA A 7 22.76 27.74 -20.34
CA ALA A 7 22.98 26.89 -19.20
C ALA A 7 23.68 27.73 -18.12
N LEU A 8 23.23 27.69 -16.87
CA LEU A 8 24.15 27.72 -15.73
C LEU A 8 23.47 27.14 -14.49
N ALA A 9 24.13 26.10 -13.98
CA ALA A 9 23.86 25.42 -12.74
C ALA A 9 23.86 26.37 -11.53
N ALA A 10 22.86 26.22 -10.67
CA ALA A 10 22.87 26.63 -9.27
C ALA A 10 21.96 25.63 -8.53
N GLY A 11 22.32 24.95 -7.46
CA GLY A 11 23.58 24.84 -6.75
C GLY A 11 23.37 23.65 -5.82
N MET A 12 24.30 22.71 -5.84
CA MET A 12 24.35 21.59 -4.92
C MET A 12 24.70 22.15 -3.54
N SER A 13 23.78 22.04 -2.57
CA SER A 13 24.06 22.32 -1.15
C SER A 13 23.42 21.20 -0.34
N VAL A 14 24.14 20.09 -0.17
CA VAL A 14 24.87 19.70 1.06
C VAL A 14 23.88 19.41 2.21
N LEU A 15 23.53 18.15 2.43
CA LEU A 15 24.16 17.22 3.40
C LEU A 15 24.23 17.76 4.85
N ALA A 16 23.27 17.36 5.69
CA ALA A 16 23.45 17.17 7.14
C ALA A 16 22.27 16.32 7.67
N LEU A 17 22.44 15.01 7.74
CA LEU A 17 22.72 14.25 8.98
C LEU A 17 21.50 14.10 9.91
N GLY A 18 20.90 12.92 9.85
CA GLY A 18 19.93 12.42 10.83
C GLY A 18 19.91 10.88 10.78
N ALA A 19 21.07 10.26 11.05
CA ALA A 19 21.16 8.84 11.30
C ALA A 19 20.45 8.51 12.61
N ALA A 20 19.27 7.92 12.54
CA ALA A 20 18.59 7.30 13.67
C ALA A 20 18.04 5.93 13.26
N ALA A 21 18.64 4.92 13.88
CA ALA A 21 18.12 3.57 14.10
C ALA A 21 17.97 2.64 12.89
N CYS A 22 19.09 2.04 12.47
CA CYS A 22 19.08 0.62 12.17
C CYS A 22 19.43 -0.13 13.46
N SER A 23 18.48 -0.88 14.02
CA SER A 23 18.79 -2.07 14.82
C SER A 23 17.97 -3.22 14.24
N SER A 24 18.71 -4.26 13.86
CA SER A 24 18.29 -5.41 13.08
C SER A 24 17.39 -6.34 13.89
N SER A 25 16.28 -6.75 13.29
CA SER A 25 15.73 -8.09 13.43
C SER A 25 15.00 -8.43 12.13
N SER A 26 15.80 -8.67 11.10
CA SER A 26 15.41 -9.59 10.04
C SER A 26 15.34 -11.01 10.62
N GLU A 27 14.47 -11.83 10.02
CA GLU A 27 14.06 -13.18 10.44
C GLU A 27 12.95 -13.21 11.50
N THR A 28 11.79 -12.64 11.17
CA THR A 28 10.54 -13.34 11.52
C THR A 28 10.05 -14.01 10.25
N SER A 29 10.07 -15.34 10.32
CA SER A 29 9.77 -16.28 9.27
C SER A 29 8.63 -15.81 8.39
N THR A 30 8.85 -15.92 7.09
CA THR A 30 7.84 -16.12 6.06
C THR A 30 6.86 -17.19 6.52
N GLY A 31 5.91 -16.80 7.35
CA GLY A 31 4.64 -17.48 7.56
C GLY A 31 3.76 -17.15 6.36
N GLY A 32 4.28 -17.40 5.16
CA GLY A 32 3.47 -17.55 3.98
C GLY A 32 2.62 -18.78 4.25
N THR A 33 1.47 -18.59 4.88
CA THR A 33 0.37 -19.51 4.70
C THR A 33 0.19 -19.53 3.19
N THR A 34 0.64 -20.62 2.55
CA THR A 34 0.20 -20.95 1.21
C THR A 34 -1.31 -20.97 1.31
N GLY A 35 -1.93 -19.82 1.01
CA GLY A 35 -3.36 -19.70 0.89
C GLY A 35 -3.74 -20.82 -0.04
N GLY A 36 -4.53 -21.77 0.48
CA GLY A 36 -4.88 -22.95 -0.28
C GLY A 36 -5.31 -22.50 -1.65
N SER A 37 -4.80 -23.16 -2.69
CA SER A 37 -5.32 -23.05 -4.04
C SER A 37 -6.75 -23.59 -4.03
N GLY A 38 -7.65 -22.86 -3.37
CA GLY A 38 -9.07 -22.98 -3.61
C GLY A 38 -9.26 -22.52 -5.04
N ASP A 39 -9.99 -23.30 -5.81
CA ASP A 39 -10.42 -22.90 -7.12
C ASP A 39 -10.90 -21.44 -7.05
N GLU A 40 -10.34 -20.60 -7.92
CA GLU A 40 -10.63 -19.16 -7.99
C GLU A 40 -12.14 -18.87 -8.09
N SER A 41 -12.92 -19.90 -8.43
CA SER A 41 -14.37 -19.85 -8.62
C SER A 41 -15.17 -19.49 -7.38
N ASP A 42 -14.67 -19.62 -6.13
CA ASP A 42 -15.50 -19.40 -4.93
C ASP A 42 -14.83 -18.67 -3.75
N LEU A 43 -13.83 -17.82 -3.98
CA LEU A 43 -13.21 -17.05 -2.89
C LEU A 43 -14.17 -15.94 -2.39
N THR A 44 -14.61 -16.02 -1.13
CA THR A 44 -15.38 -14.95 -0.46
C THR A 44 -14.56 -14.31 0.66
N ILE A 45 -14.46 -12.98 0.67
CA ILE A 45 -13.69 -12.20 1.65
C ILE A 45 -14.61 -11.16 2.31
N GLY A 46 -14.61 -11.10 3.64
CA GLY A 46 -15.40 -10.13 4.41
C GLY A 46 -14.55 -9.04 5.05
N PHE A 47 -15.03 -7.80 4.98
CA PHE A 47 -14.48 -6.64 5.69
C PHE A 47 -15.52 -6.14 6.69
N LEU A 48 -15.11 -6.04 7.95
CA LEU A 48 -15.93 -5.54 9.05
C LEU A 48 -15.43 -4.17 9.47
N TYR A 49 -16.36 -3.22 9.59
CA TYR A 49 -16.06 -1.87 10.09
C TYR A 49 -16.74 -1.67 11.44
N VAL A 50 -15.95 -1.26 12.44
CA VAL A 50 -16.48 -0.89 13.75
C VAL A 50 -16.50 0.63 13.81
N GLY A 51 -17.57 1.21 13.28
CA GLY A 51 -17.73 2.65 13.09
C GLY A 51 -18.05 3.00 11.63
N PRO A 52 -18.30 4.29 11.34
CA PRO A 52 -18.64 4.73 10.00
C PRO A 52 -17.43 4.66 9.06
N LYS A 53 -17.67 4.33 7.78
CA LYS A 53 -16.62 4.23 6.75
C LYS A 53 -15.97 5.57 6.38
N ASP A 54 -16.56 6.70 6.75
CA ASP A 54 -16.07 8.06 6.51
C ASP A 54 -15.48 8.68 7.80
N ASP A 55 -14.93 7.83 8.66
CA ASP A 55 -14.27 8.24 9.92
C ASP A 55 -12.93 8.96 9.73
N TYR A 56 -12.48 9.17 8.48
CA TYR A 56 -11.16 9.72 8.12
C TYR A 56 -9.99 8.98 8.79
N GLY A 57 -10.19 7.69 9.09
CA GLY A 57 -9.24 6.90 9.87
C GLY A 57 -9.29 5.41 9.49
N TYR A 58 -9.39 4.56 10.52
CA TYR A 58 -9.22 3.12 10.37
C TYR A 58 -10.26 2.51 9.42
N ASN A 59 -11.55 2.82 9.60
CA ASN A 59 -12.59 2.19 8.80
C ASN A 59 -12.58 2.70 7.37
N GLN A 60 -12.26 3.99 7.14
CA GLN A 60 -12.05 4.51 5.79
C GLN A 60 -10.92 3.79 5.07
N ALA A 61 -9.76 3.66 5.72
CA ALA A 61 -8.61 2.96 5.13
C ALA A 61 -8.92 1.49 4.85
N ALA A 62 -9.63 0.81 5.77
CA ALA A 62 -10.06 -0.58 5.57
C ALA A 62 -11.10 -0.71 4.44
N TYR A 63 -11.99 0.27 4.27
CA TYR A 63 -12.95 0.33 3.17
C TYR A 63 -12.24 0.51 1.82
N GLU A 64 -11.33 1.46 1.71
CA GLU A 64 -10.52 1.67 0.50
C GLU A 64 -9.68 0.44 0.16
N GLY A 65 -9.09 -0.21 1.18
CA GLY A 65 -8.38 -1.47 1.03
C GLY A 65 -9.27 -2.59 0.46
N SER A 66 -10.51 -2.70 0.93
CA SER A 66 -11.45 -3.70 0.40
C SER A 66 -11.78 -3.49 -1.08
N GLN A 67 -11.85 -2.23 -1.52
CA GLN A 67 -12.06 -1.89 -2.93
C GLN A 67 -10.83 -2.27 -3.77
N ALA A 68 -9.63 -2.06 -3.25
CA ALA A 68 -8.40 -2.49 -3.91
C ALA A 68 -8.33 -4.02 -4.06
N VAL A 69 -8.76 -4.77 -3.05
CA VAL A 69 -8.86 -6.23 -3.10
C VAL A 69 -9.90 -6.68 -4.13
N GLN A 70 -11.09 -6.07 -4.16
CA GLN A 70 -12.12 -6.35 -5.19
C GLN A 70 -11.56 -6.16 -6.61
N ALA A 71 -10.76 -5.12 -6.83
CA ALA A 71 -10.16 -4.83 -8.14
C ALA A 71 -9.03 -5.80 -8.51
N ALA A 72 -8.22 -6.23 -7.53
CA ALA A 72 -7.12 -7.17 -7.76
C ALA A 72 -7.60 -8.62 -7.96
N PHE A 73 -8.74 -8.98 -7.36
CA PHE A 73 -9.32 -10.32 -7.41
C PHE A 73 -10.76 -10.26 -7.94
N PRO A 74 -10.95 -10.11 -9.26
CA PRO A 74 -12.27 -9.88 -9.85
C PRO A 74 -13.24 -11.06 -9.68
N ASN A 75 -12.71 -12.27 -9.50
CA ASN A 75 -13.51 -13.47 -9.26
C ASN A 75 -13.80 -13.71 -7.77
N ALA A 76 -13.23 -12.90 -6.87
CA ALA A 76 -13.54 -12.96 -5.44
C ALA A 76 -14.79 -12.15 -5.10
N LYS A 77 -15.66 -12.72 -4.27
CA LYS A 77 -16.82 -12.02 -3.71
C LYS A 77 -16.41 -11.24 -2.47
N ILE A 78 -16.53 -9.92 -2.51
CA ILE A 78 -16.24 -9.06 -1.36
C ILE A 78 -17.54 -8.71 -0.63
N LEU A 79 -17.54 -8.88 0.68
CA LEU A 79 -18.62 -8.46 1.58
C LEU A 79 -18.14 -7.31 2.46
N GLN A 80 -18.95 -6.26 2.57
CA GLN A 80 -18.70 -5.06 3.38
C GLN A 80 -19.90 -4.85 4.30
N ALA A 81 -19.67 -4.47 5.56
CA ALA A 81 -20.70 -4.26 6.59
C ALA A 81 -20.52 -2.91 7.28
#